data_AF-A0A3S1R2I4-F1
#
_entry.id   AF-A0A3S1R2I4-F1
#
_cell.length_a   1.000
_cell.length_b   1.000
_cell.length_c   1.000
_cell.angle_alpha   90.00
_cell.angle_beta   90.00
_cell.angle_gamma   90.00
#
_symmetry.space_group_name_H-M   'P 1'
#
loop_
_entity.id
_entity.type
_entity.pdbx_description
1 polymer ?
#
loop_
_entity_poly.entity_id
_entity_poly.type
_entity_poly.pdbx_seq_one_letter_code
_entity_poly.pdbx_strand_id
1 'polypeptide(L)'
;IPSFTRNWLVRENPGRLPAPFDRFDVASIAISVAALGTWTVIPDSSTSGLLMAAAATCQAWRLSRWAGERTIRDPLVLVLHAAYAFVPVGLALVAASIFFPNAVPAAAGFHALGAGAIGSMTLAVMARATLGHTGRELKAGRGTSFVFAAILLAGSLRTLGAFVPDDGVIHLAGAAWVAAFAGFILVYGTALMRPKAR
;
A
#
# COMPACT_ATOMS: atom_id res chain seq x y z
N ILE A 1 10.04 -3.25 2.66
CA ILE A 1 9.96 -3.28 1.17
C ILE A 1 11.35 -3.42 0.54
N PRO A 2 12.28 -2.45 0.65
CA PRO A 2 13.56 -2.48 -0.07
C PRO A 2 14.40 -3.76 0.19
N SER A 3 14.41 -4.29 1.41
CA SER A 3 15.13 -5.54 1.70
C SER A 3 14.54 -6.76 0.99
N PHE A 4 13.21 -6.88 0.92
CA PHE A 4 12.56 -7.96 0.18
C PHE A 4 12.84 -7.82 -1.33
N THR A 5 12.77 -6.60 -1.86
CA THR A 5 13.11 -6.32 -3.25
C THR A 5 14.56 -6.68 -3.58
N ARG A 6 15.50 -6.28 -2.73
CA ARG A 6 16.93 -6.60 -2.90
C ARG A 6 17.17 -8.10 -2.90
N ASN A 7 16.64 -8.82 -1.90
CA ASN A 7 16.84 -10.27 -1.77
C ASN A 7 16.31 -11.02 -2.99
N TRP A 8 15.14 -10.62 -3.50
CA TRP A 8 14.58 -11.22 -4.70
C TRP A 8 15.40 -10.87 -5.95
N LEU A 9 15.76 -9.60 -6.15
CA LEU A 9 16.52 -9.18 -7.35
C LEU A 9 17.91 -9.80 -7.43
N VAL A 10 18.61 -9.94 -6.31
CA VAL A 10 19.94 -10.60 -6.28
C VAL A 10 19.84 -12.05 -6.76
N ARG A 11 18.74 -12.75 -6.45
CA ARG A 11 18.56 -14.16 -6.79
C ARG A 11 17.97 -14.38 -8.18
N GLU A 12 16.97 -13.59 -8.56
CA GLU A 12 16.08 -13.89 -9.70
C GLU A 12 16.24 -12.93 -10.89
N ASN A 13 16.75 -11.71 -10.65
CA ASN A 13 16.88 -10.69 -11.69
C ASN A 13 18.03 -9.70 -11.36
N PRO A 14 19.30 -10.16 -11.39
CA PRO A 14 20.46 -9.32 -11.05
C PRO A 14 20.50 -8.02 -11.87
N GLY A 15 21.02 -6.94 -11.28
CA GLY A 15 21.07 -5.61 -11.91
C GLY A 15 20.84 -4.48 -10.89
N ARG A 16 20.17 -3.39 -11.30
CA ARG A 16 19.84 -2.25 -10.43
C ARG A 16 19.13 -2.67 -9.14
N LEU A 17 19.79 -2.47 -8.00
CA LEU A 17 19.23 -2.78 -6.69
C LEU A 17 18.50 -1.57 -6.08
N PRO A 18 17.61 -1.78 -5.11
CA PRO A 18 17.03 -0.72 -4.29
C PRO A 18 18.14 0.11 -3.65
N ALA A 19 17.96 1.42 -3.61
CA ALA A 19 18.87 2.27 -2.86
C ALA A 19 18.88 1.88 -1.38
N PRO A 20 20.05 1.87 -0.70
CA PRO A 20 20.11 1.66 0.74
C PRO A 20 19.44 2.81 1.48
N PHE A 21 19.05 2.55 2.73
CA PHE A 21 18.48 3.56 3.61
C PHE A 21 19.52 4.66 3.89
N ASP A 22 19.15 5.92 3.70
CA ASP A 22 20.06 7.06 3.85
C ASP A 22 19.41 8.28 4.55
N ARG A 23 20.12 9.42 4.55
CA ARG A 23 19.65 10.67 5.17
C ARG A 23 18.37 11.20 4.53
N PHE A 24 18.13 10.94 3.25
CA PHE A 24 16.90 11.35 2.60
C PHE A 24 15.72 10.53 3.14
N ASP A 25 15.90 9.23 3.39
CA ASP A 25 14.85 8.41 4.00
C ASP A 25 14.46 8.92 5.39
N VAL A 26 15.45 9.31 6.21
CA VAL A 26 15.21 9.93 7.52
C VAL A 26 14.43 11.23 7.37
N ALA A 27 14.86 12.13 6.48
CA ALA A 27 14.20 13.41 6.26
C ALA A 27 12.75 13.23 5.77
N SER A 28 12.51 12.30 4.84
CA SER A 28 11.18 12.00 4.31
C SER A 28 10.24 11.44 5.39
N ILE A 29 10.74 10.57 6.28
CA ILE A 29 9.97 10.11 7.44
C ILE A 29 9.65 11.28 8.37
N ALA A 30 10.64 12.12 8.70
CA ALA A 30 10.44 13.28 9.58
C ALA A 30 9.42 14.27 9.01
N ILE A 31 9.49 14.58 7.72
CA ILE A 31 8.52 15.43 7.00
C ILE A 31 7.13 14.81 7.07
N SER A 32 7.01 13.49 6.90
CA SER A 32 5.70 12.81 6.96
C SER A 32 5.10 12.85 8.36
N VAL A 33 5.91 12.68 9.40
CA VAL A 33 5.49 12.80 10.80
C VAL A 33 5.05 14.23 11.09
N ALA A 34 5.82 15.24 10.68
CA ALA A 34 5.47 16.63 10.85
C ALA A 34 4.17 17.00 10.10
N ALA A 35 4.00 16.50 8.87
CA ALA A 35 2.80 16.70 8.08
C ALA A 35 1.57 16.11 8.75
N LEU A 36 1.61 14.83 9.12
CA LEU A 36 0.51 14.14 9.80
C LEU A 36 0.19 14.76 11.17
N GLY A 37 1.22 15.13 11.94
CA GLY A 37 1.04 15.80 13.24
C GLY A 37 0.40 17.18 13.09
N THR A 38 0.86 17.99 12.13
CA THR A 38 0.29 19.32 11.87
C THR A 38 -1.15 19.21 11.38
N TRP A 39 -1.41 18.29 10.45
CA TRP A 39 -2.76 18.03 9.94
C TRP A 39 -3.72 17.52 11.02
N THR A 40 -3.24 16.79 12.02
CA THR A 40 -4.06 16.35 13.16
C THR A 40 -4.53 17.53 14.01
N VAL A 41 -3.73 18.60 14.12
CA VAL A 41 -4.04 19.76 14.98
C VAL A 41 -4.77 20.87 14.22
N ILE A 42 -4.39 21.12 12.96
CA ILE A 42 -4.94 22.18 12.11
C ILE A 42 -5.26 21.64 10.70
N PRO A 43 -6.26 20.75 10.55
CA PRO A 43 -6.48 19.96 9.34
C PRO A 43 -6.77 20.80 8.09
N ASP A 44 -7.45 21.93 8.23
CA ASP A 44 -7.87 22.77 7.10
C ASP A 44 -6.89 23.91 6.77
N SER A 45 -5.73 23.96 7.44
CA SER A 45 -4.75 25.02 7.23
C SER A 45 -3.92 24.80 5.96
N SER A 46 -3.58 25.88 5.26
CA SER A 46 -2.63 25.85 4.14
C SER A 46 -1.28 25.25 4.53
N THR A 47 -0.85 25.43 5.78
CA THR A 47 0.38 24.83 6.32
C THR A 47 0.31 23.30 6.30
N SER A 48 -0.81 22.71 6.77
CA SER A 48 -1.05 21.26 6.67
C SER A 48 -1.04 20.80 5.22
N GLY A 49 -1.71 21.53 4.32
CA GLY A 49 -1.74 21.20 2.90
C GLY A 49 -0.34 21.17 2.25
N LEU A 50 0.49 22.19 2.53
CA LEU A 50 1.87 22.26 2.01
C LEU A 50 2.75 21.13 2.55
N LEU A 51 2.66 20.85 3.85
CA LEU A 51 3.43 19.75 4.46
C LEU A 51 2.99 18.38 3.92
N MET A 52 1.69 18.18 3.68
CA MET A 52 1.16 16.97 3.06
C MET A 52 1.65 16.79 1.63
N ALA A 53 1.67 17.86 0.83
CA ALA A 53 2.22 17.83 -0.53
C ALA A 53 3.73 17.52 -0.56
N ALA A 54 4.49 18.11 0.37
CA ALA A 54 5.91 17.80 0.55
C ALA A 54 6.11 16.34 0.95
N ALA A 55 5.36 15.84 1.93
CA ALA A 55 5.40 14.44 2.35
C ALA A 55 5.05 13.50 1.20
N ALA A 56 3.99 13.78 0.43
CA ALA A 56 3.60 13.00 -0.75
C ALA A 56 4.76 12.90 -1.76
N THR A 57 5.41 14.01 -2.06
CA THR A 57 6.54 14.08 -2.99
C THR A 57 7.73 13.27 -2.48
N CYS A 58 8.08 13.44 -1.20
CA CYS A 58 9.14 12.68 -0.56
C CYS A 58 8.85 11.17 -0.55
N GLN A 59 7.61 10.75 -0.29
CA GLN A 59 7.23 9.33 -0.30
C GLN A 59 7.20 8.73 -1.70
N ALA A 60 6.79 9.49 -2.72
CA ALA A 60 6.86 9.06 -4.11
C ALA A 60 8.31 8.86 -4.56
N TRP A 61 9.22 9.77 -4.18
CA TRP A 61 10.64 9.61 -4.46
C TRP A 61 11.27 8.43 -3.70
N ARG A 62 10.89 8.18 -2.44
CA ARG A 62 11.33 6.96 -1.74
C ARG A 62 10.92 5.70 -2.47
N LEU A 63 9.67 5.64 -2.94
CA LEU A 63 9.16 4.50 -3.67
C LEU A 63 9.94 4.26 -4.97
N SER A 64 10.25 5.31 -5.74
CA SER A 64 10.99 5.19 -7.00
C SER A 64 12.42 4.65 -6.82
N ARG A 65 13.03 4.90 -5.65
CA ARG A 65 14.36 4.38 -5.27
C ARG A 65 14.38 2.87 -5.01
N TRP A 66 13.23 2.21 -4.88
CA TRP A 66 13.17 0.80 -4.48
C TRP A 66 13.12 -0.21 -5.62
N ALA A 67 13.18 0.24 -6.88
CA ALA A 67 13.22 -0.63 -8.07
C ALA A 67 12.06 -1.65 -8.13
N GLY A 68 10.87 -1.26 -7.64
CA GLY A 68 9.70 -2.13 -7.55
C GLY A 68 9.21 -2.65 -8.90
N GLU A 69 9.38 -1.87 -9.97
CA GLU A 69 8.99 -2.26 -11.32
C GLU A 69 9.75 -3.50 -11.83
N ARG A 70 10.96 -3.75 -11.31
CA ARG A 70 11.74 -4.95 -11.66
C ARG A 70 11.21 -6.24 -11.01
N THR A 71 10.24 -6.12 -10.09
CA THR A 71 9.70 -7.24 -9.30
C THR A 71 8.38 -7.77 -9.85
N ILE A 72 7.99 -7.38 -11.07
CA ILE A 72 6.71 -7.77 -11.68
C ILE A 72 6.50 -9.30 -11.77
N ARG A 73 7.59 -10.08 -11.77
CA ARG A 73 7.57 -11.55 -11.78
C ARG A 73 7.34 -12.19 -10.41
N ASP A 74 7.38 -11.40 -9.33
CA ASP A 74 7.07 -11.88 -7.98
C ASP A 74 5.94 -11.06 -7.33
N PRO A 75 4.69 -11.55 -7.40
CA PRO A 75 3.56 -10.86 -6.80
C PRO A 75 3.72 -10.60 -5.30
N LEU A 76 4.47 -11.43 -4.56
CA LEU A 76 4.73 -11.24 -3.12
C LEU A 76 5.61 -10.02 -2.82
N VAL A 77 6.42 -9.55 -3.76
CA VAL A 77 7.20 -8.31 -3.62
C VAL A 77 6.50 -7.15 -4.30
N LEU A 78 5.90 -7.37 -5.47
CA LEU A 78 5.20 -6.33 -6.23
C LEU A 78 4.06 -5.70 -5.42
N VAL A 79 3.25 -6.51 -4.74
CA VAL A 79 2.12 -6.02 -3.93
C VAL A 79 2.56 -5.04 -2.84
N LEU A 80 3.77 -5.20 -2.30
CA LEU A 80 4.29 -4.29 -1.27
C LEU A 80 4.50 -2.89 -1.83
N HIS A 81 4.99 -2.78 -3.07
CA HIS A 81 5.15 -1.49 -3.74
C HIS A 81 3.81 -0.88 -4.12
N ALA A 82 2.88 -1.70 -4.64
CA ALA A 82 1.53 -1.26 -4.98
C ALA A 82 0.77 -0.74 -3.74
N ALA A 83 0.84 -1.48 -2.62
CA ALA A 83 0.28 -1.03 -1.34
C ALA A 83 0.95 0.26 -0.85
N TYR A 84 2.27 0.37 -0.96
CA TYR A 84 2.98 1.59 -0.57
C TYR A 84 2.64 2.79 -1.43
N ALA A 85 2.33 2.60 -2.72
CA ALA A 85 1.98 3.69 -3.64
C ALA A 85 0.75 4.48 -3.19
N PHE A 86 -0.15 3.85 -2.41
CA PHE A 86 -1.27 4.55 -1.79
C PHE A 86 -0.84 5.59 -0.73
N VAL A 87 0.36 5.49 -0.14
CA VAL A 87 0.85 6.48 0.82
C VAL A 87 1.05 7.84 0.16
N PRO A 88 1.91 8.02 -0.87
CA PRO A 88 2.04 9.31 -1.53
C PRO A 88 0.73 9.75 -2.21
N VAL A 89 -0.07 8.83 -2.76
CA VAL A 89 -1.37 9.17 -3.35
C VAL A 89 -2.33 9.73 -2.29
N GLY A 90 -2.43 9.08 -1.13
CA GLY A 90 -3.30 9.52 -0.04
C GLY A 90 -2.87 10.86 0.54
N LEU A 91 -1.57 11.07 0.77
CA LEU A 91 -1.03 12.35 1.22
C LEU A 91 -1.29 13.47 0.19
N ALA A 92 -1.14 13.18 -1.10
CA ALA A 92 -1.45 14.13 -2.17
C ALA A 92 -2.95 14.46 -2.22
N LEU A 93 -3.83 13.47 -2.03
CA LEU A 93 -5.27 13.68 -1.98
C LEU A 93 -5.70 14.51 -0.75
N VAL A 94 -5.08 14.31 0.41
CA VAL A 94 -5.30 15.17 1.59
C VAL A 94 -4.85 16.61 1.32
N ALA A 95 -3.66 16.80 0.72
CA ALA A 95 -3.21 18.13 0.33
C ALA A 95 -4.17 18.78 -0.67
N ALA A 96 -4.61 18.03 -1.68
CA ALA A 96 -5.53 18.52 -2.69
C ALA A 96 -6.91 18.83 -2.12
N SER A 97 -7.41 18.08 -1.13
CA SER A 97 -8.69 18.41 -0.49
C SER A 97 -8.65 19.70 0.31
N ILE A 98 -7.47 20.09 0.83
CA ILE A 98 -7.29 21.35 1.54
C ILE A 98 -7.29 22.54 0.56
N PHE A 99 -6.58 22.42 -0.56
CA PHE A 99 -6.48 23.51 -1.54
C PHE A 99 -7.65 23.59 -2.53
N PHE A 100 -8.32 22.48 -2.79
CA PHE A 100 -9.41 22.35 -3.76
C PHE A 100 -10.62 21.61 -3.17
N PRO A 101 -11.20 22.10 -2.06
CA PRO A 101 -12.23 21.37 -1.30
C PRO A 101 -13.50 21.09 -2.10
N ASN A 102 -13.81 21.91 -3.10
CA ASN A 102 -14.97 21.72 -3.98
C ASN A 102 -14.77 20.63 -5.04
N ALA A 103 -13.52 20.23 -5.31
CA ALA A 103 -13.16 19.27 -6.34
C ALA A 103 -12.65 17.94 -5.76
N VAL A 104 -11.99 17.99 -4.60
CA VAL A 104 -11.36 16.82 -3.98
C VAL A 104 -11.94 16.59 -2.58
N PRO A 105 -12.77 15.54 -2.41
CA PRO A 105 -13.32 15.19 -1.10
C PRO A 105 -12.22 14.69 -0.15
N ALA A 106 -12.21 15.19 1.09
CA ALA A 106 -11.23 14.77 2.11
C ALA A 106 -11.22 13.25 2.36
N ALA A 107 -12.39 12.60 2.24
CA ALA A 107 -12.54 11.16 2.38
C ALA A 107 -11.66 10.35 1.41
N ALA A 108 -11.36 10.87 0.21
CA ALA A 108 -10.49 10.20 -0.75
C ALA A 108 -9.09 9.94 -0.17
N GLY A 109 -8.51 10.94 0.49
CA GLY A 109 -7.22 10.82 1.17
C GLY A 109 -7.25 9.79 2.30
N PHE A 110 -8.31 9.77 3.11
CA PHE A 110 -8.47 8.81 4.20
C PHE A 110 -8.57 7.37 3.71
N HIS A 111 -9.32 7.14 2.64
CA HIS A 111 -9.49 5.81 2.09
C HIS A 111 -8.25 5.32 1.35
N ALA A 112 -7.50 6.20 0.69
CA ALA A 112 -6.21 5.86 0.14
C ALA A 112 -5.23 5.43 1.25
N LEU A 113 -5.13 6.17 2.35
CA LEU A 113 -4.23 5.83 3.47
C LEU A 113 -4.71 4.59 4.23
N GLY A 114 -6.00 4.51 4.55
CA GLY A 114 -6.60 3.44 5.34
C GLY A 114 -6.79 2.14 4.55
N ALA A 115 -7.71 2.15 3.60
CA ALA A 115 -8.04 0.94 2.83
C ALA A 115 -6.93 0.58 1.83
N GLY A 116 -6.41 1.58 1.12
CA GLY A 116 -5.35 1.41 0.13
C GLY A 116 -4.02 0.98 0.76
N ALA A 117 -3.41 1.85 1.56
CA ALA A 117 -2.08 1.60 2.10
C ALA A 117 -2.10 0.60 3.26
N ILE A 118 -2.80 0.89 4.36
CA ILE A 118 -2.79 0.04 5.56
C ILE A 118 -3.44 -1.32 5.26
N GLY A 119 -4.63 -1.33 4.66
CA GLY A 119 -5.35 -2.57 4.33
C GLY A 119 -4.55 -3.51 3.42
N SER A 120 -4.09 -2.99 2.28
CA SER A 120 -3.32 -3.81 1.33
C SER A 120 -1.96 -4.25 1.88
N MET A 121 -1.26 -3.36 2.61
CA MET A 121 0.05 -3.71 3.20
C MET A 121 -0.09 -4.81 4.25
N THR A 122 -1.09 -4.69 5.13
CA THR A 122 -1.34 -5.70 6.17
C THR A 122 -1.64 -7.05 5.53
N LEU A 123 -2.54 -7.11 4.54
CA LEU A 123 -2.87 -8.37 3.87
C LEU A 123 -1.67 -8.99 3.16
N ALA A 124 -0.85 -8.16 2.49
CA ALA A 124 0.38 -8.61 1.84
C ALA A 124 1.39 -9.20 2.82
N VAL A 125 1.59 -8.55 3.97
CA VAL A 125 2.49 -9.04 5.03
C VAL A 125 1.94 -10.31 5.66
N MET A 126 0.63 -10.38 5.95
CA MET A 126 -0.01 -11.60 6.46
C MET A 126 0.21 -12.80 5.55
N ALA A 127 0.05 -12.62 4.23
CA ALA A 127 0.26 -13.69 3.24
C ALA A 127 1.71 -14.20 3.25
N ARG A 128 2.68 -13.28 3.19
CA ARG A 128 4.11 -13.62 3.22
C ARG A 128 4.52 -14.26 4.55
N ALA A 129 4.07 -13.71 5.67
CA ALA A 129 4.37 -14.23 7.01
C ALA A 129 3.78 -15.63 7.20
N THR A 130 2.56 -15.87 6.72
CA THR A 130 1.94 -17.20 6.75
C THR A 130 2.79 -18.21 6.00
N LEU A 131 3.24 -17.91 4.79
CA LEU A 131 4.11 -18.81 4.02
C LEU A 131 5.42 -19.09 4.77
N GLY A 132 6.13 -18.03 5.19
CA GLY A 132 7.44 -18.16 5.84
C GLY A 132 7.40 -18.90 7.18
N HIS A 133 6.45 -18.58 8.06
CA HIS A 133 6.37 -19.20 9.38
C HIS A 133 5.79 -20.62 9.36
N THR A 134 4.99 -20.94 8.35
CA THR A 134 4.45 -22.30 8.19
C THR A 134 5.31 -23.21 7.32
N GLY A 135 6.51 -22.77 6.92
CA GLY A 135 7.48 -23.58 6.16
C GLY A 135 7.10 -23.80 4.70
N ARG A 136 6.19 -23.01 4.14
CA ARG A 136 5.74 -23.13 2.75
C ARG A 136 6.62 -22.29 1.83
N GLU A 137 6.65 -22.69 0.56
CA GLU A 137 7.39 -21.95 -0.47
C GLU A 137 6.91 -20.49 -0.52
N LEU A 138 7.86 -19.54 -0.53
CA LEU A 138 7.58 -18.11 -0.66
C LEU A 138 7.26 -17.75 -2.12
N LYS A 139 6.15 -18.27 -2.63
CA LYS A 139 5.69 -18.09 -3.99
C LYS A 139 4.20 -17.79 -4.02
N ALA A 140 3.81 -16.77 -4.79
CA ALA A 140 2.40 -16.47 -5.03
C ALA A 140 1.84 -17.37 -6.14
N GLY A 141 0.88 -18.23 -5.78
CA GLY A 141 0.04 -18.94 -6.76
C GLY A 141 -1.13 -18.09 -7.24
N ARG A 142 -2.01 -18.68 -8.08
CA ARG A 142 -3.19 -17.99 -8.64
C ARG A 142 -4.11 -17.43 -7.55
N GLY A 143 -4.33 -18.17 -6.46
CA GLY A 143 -5.13 -17.72 -5.32
C GLY A 143 -4.54 -16.49 -4.62
N THR A 144 -3.24 -16.49 -4.35
CA THR A 144 -2.54 -15.34 -3.77
C THR A 144 -2.61 -14.11 -4.67
N SER A 145 -2.39 -14.29 -5.98
CA SER A 145 -2.49 -13.18 -6.94
C SER A 145 -3.91 -12.61 -7.01
N PHE A 146 -4.94 -13.45 -6.93
CA PHE A 146 -6.32 -13.00 -6.82
C PHE A 146 -6.56 -12.18 -5.56
N VAL A 147 -6.10 -12.65 -4.39
CA VAL A 147 -6.21 -11.92 -3.11
C VAL A 147 -5.56 -10.53 -3.21
N PHE A 148 -4.38 -10.44 -3.81
CA PHE A 148 -3.68 -9.16 -3.98
C PHE A 148 -4.38 -8.23 -4.98
N ALA A 149 -4.88 -8.76 -6.10
CA ALA A 149 -5.64 -7.96 -7.05
C ALA A 149 -6.93 -7.43 -6.41
N ALA A 150 -7.65 -8.27 -5.67
CA ALA A 150 -8.89 -7.92 -5.00
C ALA A 150 -8.70 -6.82 -3.94
N ILE A 151 -7.65 -6.89 -3.11
CA ILE A 151 -7.43 -5.87 -2.07
C ILE A 151 -6.99 -4.53 -2.67
N LEU A 152 -6.13 -4.55 -3.71
CA LEU A 152 -5.72 -3.32 -4.41
C LEU A 152 -6.90 -2.68 -5.15
N LEU A 153 -7.79 -3.51 -5.72
CA LEU A 153 -9.04 -3.04 -6.33
C LEU A 153 -9.96 -2.43 -5.28
N ALA A 154 -10.14 -3.08 -4.12
CA ALA A 154 -10.95 -2.57 -3.03
C ALA A 154 -10.45 -1.19 -2.54
N GLY A 155 -9.14 -1.04 -2.30
CA GLY A 155 -8.53 0.23 -1.90
C GLY A 155 -8.71 1.33 -2.96
N SER A 156 -8.51 0.99 -4.23
CA SER A 156 -8.70 1.91 -5.36
C SER A 156 -10.14 2.37 -5.49
N LEU A 157 -11.09 1.43 -5.54
CA LEU A 157 -12.52 1.74 -5.65
C LEU A 157 -13.03 2.50 -4.43
N ARG A 158 -12.57 2.17 -3.22
CA ARG A 158 -12.98 2.91 -2.02
C ARG A 158 -12.51 4.36 -2.05
N THR A 159 -11.33 4.62 -2.62
CA THR A 159 -10.75 5.94 -2.82
C THR A 159 -11.50 6.71 -3.91
N LEU A 160 -11.72 6.09 -5.07
CA LEU A 160 -12.40 6.70 -6.22
C LEU A 160 -13.90 6.94 -5.95
N GLY A 161 -14.53 6.05 -5.18
CA GLY A 161 -15.92 6.19 -4.77
C GLY A 161 -16.19 7.44 -3.93
N ALA A 162 -15.17 8.08 -3.36
CA ALA A 162 -15.34 9.38 -2.71
C ALA A 162 -15.74 10.49 -3.71
N PHE A 163 -15.38 10.36 -4.99
CA PHE A 163 -15.67 11.33 -6.05
C PHE A 163 -16.98 11.06 -6.80
N VAL A 164 -17.59 9.90 -6.56
CA VAL A 164 -18.76 9.44 -7.32
C VAL A 164 -19.96 9.46 -6.38
N PRO A 165 -21.07 10.13 -6.73
CA PRO A 165 -22.28 10.17 -5.90
C PRO A 165 -23.02 8.83 -5.81
N ASP A 166 -22.71 7.89 -6.72
CA ASP A 166 -23.34 6.57 -6.81
C ASP A 166 -22.72 5.56 -5.83
N ASP A 167 -23.60 4.87 -5.09
CA ASP A 167 -23.22 3.86 -4.10
C ASP A 167 -22.70 2.56 -4.73
N GLY A 168 -22.94 2.32 -6.02
CA GLY A 168 -22.50 1.12 -6.73
C GLY A 168 -20.98 0.91 -6.67
N VAL A 169 -20.20 1.98 -6.77
CA VAL A 169 -18.73 1.93 -6.63
C VAL A 169 -18.32 1.51 -5.22
N ILE A 170 -19.03 1.98 -4.20
CA ILE A 170 -18.76 1.66 -2.79
C ILE A 170 -19.14 0.19 -2.51
N HIS A 171 -20.28 -0.28 -3.02
CA HIS A 171 -20.66 -1.68 -2.92
C HIS A 171 -19.65 -2.60 -3.61
N LEU A 172 -19.15 -2.23 -4.79
CA LEU A 172 -18.10 -2.98 -5.47
C LEU A 172 -16.79 -2.98 -4.69
N ALA A 173 -16.41 -1.85 -4.08
CA ALA A 173 -15.25 -1.78 -3.19
C ALA A 173 -15.40 -2.74 -1.99
N GLY A 174 -16.58 -2.76 -1.37
CA GLY A 174 -16.90 -3.68 -0.27
C GLY A 174 -16.87 -5.15 -0.71
N ALA A 175 -17.43 -5.47 -1.86
CA ALA A 175 -17.40 -6.83 -2.42
C ALA A 175 -15.95 -7.28 -2.73
N ALA A 176 -15.13 -6.41 -3.31
CA ALA A 176 -13.71 -6.69 -3.56
C ALA A 176 -12.93 -6.89 -2.25
N TRP A 177 -13.23 -6.10 -1.21
CA TRP A 177 -12.65 -6.26 0.12
C TRP A 177 -12.99 -7.63 0.73
N VAL A 178 -14.28 -7.98 0.74
CA VAL A 178 -14.75 -9.29 1.23
C VAL A 178 -14.10 -10.43 0.44
N ALA A 179 -14.03 -10.33 -0.88
CA ALA A 179 -13.39 -11.32 -1.73
C ALA A 179 -11.89 -11.50 -1.41
N ALA A 180 -11.18 -10.40 -1.11
CA ALA A 180 -9.77 -10.46 -0.73
C ALA A 180 -9.55 -11.20 0.60
N PHE A 181 -10.31 -10.84 1.65
CA PHE A 181 -10.17 -11.46 2.96
C PHE A 181 -10.70 -12.89 3.01
N ALA A 182 -11.84 -13.19 2.35
CA ALA A 182 -12.32 -14.54 2.20
C ALA A 182 -11.33 -15.41 1.41
N GLY A 183 -10.79 -14.87 0.31
CA GLY A 183 -9.73 -15.52 -0.47
C GLY A 183 -8.49 -15.79 0.36
N PHE A 184 -8.08 -14.86 1.23
CA PHE A 184 -6.98 -15.08 2.16
C PHE A 184 -7.26 -16.26 3.10
N ILE A 185 -8.45 -16.31 3.71
CA ILE A 185 -8.84 -17.41 4.61
C ILE A 185 -8.82 -18.75 3.86
N LEU A 186 -9.35 -18.81 2.65
CA LEU A 186 -9.39 -20.04 1.86
C LEU A 186 -8.00 -20.51 1.43
N VAL A 187 -7.11 -19.58 1.04
CA VAL A 187 -5.76 -19.91 0.56
C VAL A 187 -4.81 -20.24 1.72
N TYR A 188 -4.90 -19.51 2.84
CA TYR A 188 -3.93 -19.54 3.93
C TYR A 188 -4.46 -20.13 5.24
N GLY A 189 -5.77 -20.26 5.42
CA GLY A 189 -6.36 -20.73 6.68
C GLY A 189 -5.91 -22.14 7.04
N THR A 190 -5.91 -23.07 6.09
CA THR A 190 -5.41 -24.44 6.32
C THR A 190 -3.92 -24.47 6.68
N ALA A 191 -3.15 -23.50 6.17
CA ALA A 191 -1.73 -23.40 6.46
C ALA A 191 -1.47 -23.02 7.93
N LEU A 192 -2.32 -22.17 8.48
CA LEU A 192 -2.25 -21.70 9.87
C LEU A 192 -2.77 -22.73 10.89
N MET A 193 -3.64 -23.65 10.46
CA MET A 193 -4.23 -24.68 11.32
C MET A 193 -3.48 -26.02 11.30
N ARG A 194 -2.45 -26.16 10.47
CA ARG A 194 -1.68 -27.40 10.32
C ARG A 194 -0.26 -27.22 10.87
N PRO A 195 0.40 -28.31 11.31
CA PRO A 195 1.82 -28.25 11.68
C PRO A 195 2.66 -27.63 10.56
N LYS A 196 3.77 -27.00 10.95
CA LYS A 196 4.74 -26.43 10.03
C LYS A 196 5.18 -27.49 9.01
N ALA A 197 5.14 -27.15 7.72
CA ALA A 197 5.69 -28.00 6.67
C ALA A 197 7.19 -28.18 6.92
N ARG A 198 7.66 -29.42 6.82
CA ARG A 198 9.06 -29.78 7.03
C ARG A 198 9.94 -29.24 5.91
#